data_AF-Q10XI4-F1
#
_entry.id   AF-Q10XI4-F1
#
_cell.length_a   1.000
_cell.length_b   1.000
_cell.length_c   1.000
_cell.angle_alpha   90.00
_cell.angle_beta   90.00
_cell.angle_gamma   90.00
#
_symmetry.space_group_name_H-M   'P 1'
#
loop_
_entity.id
_entity.type
_entity.pdbx_description
1 polymer ?
#
loop_
_entity_poly.entity_id
_entity_poly.type
_entity_poly.pdbx_seq_one_letter_code
_entity_poly.pdbx_strand_id
1 'polypeptide(L)' 'MKSNTISFIKIKMYSLIEKMSDLELKKAWESLQILYYDSFIMTAIQKSKTSHKPGDIFTKEEALQILFFEKED' A
#
# COMPACT_ATOMS: atom_id res chain seq x y z
N MET A 1 -26.78 -1.89 0.96
CA MET A 1 -26.49 -3.27 0.48
C MET A 1 -25.01 -3.64 0.37
N LYS A 2 -24.03 -2.71 0.29
CA LYS A 2 -22.59 -3.05 0.16
C LYS A 2 -21.94 -3.74 1.38
N SER A 3 -22.50 -3.55 2.58
CA SER A 3 -21.92 -4.05 3.85
C SER A 3 -21.88 -5.58 3.97
N ASN A 4 -22.83 -6.30 3.35
CA ASN A 4 -22.93 -7.76 3.47
C ASN A 4 -21.96 -8.51 2.55
N THR A 5 -21.49 -7.87 1.48
CA THR A 5 -20.59 -8.50 0.51
C THR A 5 -19.16 -8.50 1.04
N ILE A 6 -18.74 -7.42 1.69
CA ILE A 6 -17.40 -7.30 2.29
C ILE A 6 -17.22 -8.32 3.41
N SER A 7 -18.23 -8.47 4.28
CA SER A 7 -18.19 -9.48 5.35
C SER A 7 -18.14 -10.91 4.80
N PHE A 8 -18.89 -11.20 3.74
CA PHE A 8 -18.87 -12.51 3.07
C PHE A 8 -17.51 -12.83 2.43
N ILE A 9 -16.91 -11.89 1.71
CA ILE A 9 -15.59 -12.08 1.10
C ILE A 9 -14.54 -12.30 2.18
N LYS A 10 -14.60 -11.52 3.27
CA LYS A 10 -13.68 -11.66 4.41
C LYS A 10 -13.75 -13.05 5.04
N ILE A 11 -14.95 -13.58 5.26
CA ILE A 11 -15.15 -14.95 5.78
C ILE A 11 -14.58 -16.00 4.83
N LYS A 12 -14.83 -15.87 3.52
CA LYS A 12 -14.28 -16.80 2.52
C LYS A 12 -12.77 -16.75 2.44
N MET A 13 -12.16 -15.58 2.54
CA MET A 13 -10.70 -15.43 2.54
C MET A 13 -10.08 -16.11 3.75
N TYR A 14 -10.63 -15.94 4.95
CA TYR A 14 -10.13 -16.64 6.13
C TYR A 14 -10.21 -18.15 5.98
N SER A 15 -11.35 -18.68 5.52
CA SER A 15 -11.50 -20.11 5.30
C SER A 15 -10.55 -20.66 4.22
N LEU A 16 -10.17 -19.83 3.23
CA LEU A 16 -9.18 -20.21 2.23
C LEU A 16 -7.78 -20.25 2.82
N ILE A 17 -7.41 -19.23 3.62
CA ILE A 17 -6.10 -19.14 4.29
C ILE A 17 -5.89 -20.35 5.20
N GLU A 18 -6.91 -20.76 5.97
CA GLU A 18 -6.83 -21.94 6.86
C GLU A 18 -6.57 -23.26 6.12
N LYS A 19 -6.87 -23.33 4.83
CA LYS A 19 -6.73 -24.55 4.01
C LYS A 19 -5.44 -24.59 3.20
N MET A 20 -4.71 -23.49 3.14
CA MET A 20 -3.48 -23.38 2.35
C MET A 20 -2.28 -23.81 3.19
N SER A 21 -1.33 -24.48 2.55
CA SER A 21 -0.02 -24.73 3.14
C SER A 21 0.79 -23.44 3.25
N ASP A 22 1.81 -23.41 4.11
CA ASP A 22 2.71 -22.26 4.27
C ASP A 22 3.37 -21.84 2.94
N LEU A 23 3.69 -22.82 2.08
CA LEU A 23 4.26 -22.54 0.76
C LEU A 23 3.27 -21.84 -0.17
N GLU A 24 2.01 -22.28 -0.18
CA GLU A 24 0.96 -21.66 -0.98
C GLU A 24 0.63 -20.26 -0.44
N LEU A 25 0.58 -20.10 0.89
CA LEU A 25 0.39 -18.80 1.53
C LEU A 25 1.50 -17.83 1.16
N LYS A 26 2.76 -18.28 1.18
CA LYS A 26 3.91 -17.46 0.78
C LYS A 26 3.77 -16.98 -0.68
N LYS A 27 3.49 -17.89 -1.62
CA LYS A 27 3.32 -17.54 -3.04
C LYS A 27 2.14 -16.60 -3.28
N ALA A 28 1.03 -16.85 -2.59
CA ALA A 28 -0.15 -15.99 -2.67
C ALA A 28 0.13 -14.59 -2.10
N TRP A 29 0.86 -14.51 -0.99
CA TRP A 29 1.31 -13.25 -0.42
C TRP A 29 2.23 -12.49 -1.37
N GLU A 30 3.25 -13.14 -1.94
CA GLU A 30 4.16 -12.52 -2.92
C GLU A 30 3.39 -11.89 -4.10
N SER A 31 2.34 -12.56 -4.57
CA SER A 31 1.47 -12.06 -5.64
C SER A 31 0.60 -10.88 -5.20
N LEU A 32 0.02 -10.97 -4.00
CA LEU A 32 -0.87 -9.94 -3.46
C LEU A 32 -0.10 -8.69 -3.00
N GLN A 33 1.13 -8.86 -2.54
CA GLN A 33 1.97 -7.81 -1.98
C GLN A 33 2.24 -6.70 -3.00
N ILE A 34 2.47 -7.05 -4.26
CA ILE A 34 2.65 -6.07 -5.36
C ILE A 34 1.38 -5.22 -5.50
N LEU A 35 0.22 -5.87 -5.59
CA LEU A 35 -1.08 -5.18 -5.72
C LEU A 35 -1.40 -4.32 -4.49
N TYR A 36 -1.03 -4.79 -3.30
CA TYR A 36 -1.19 -4.04 -2.06
C TYR A 36 -0.34 -2.78 -2.07
N TYR A 37 0.94 -2.87 -2.46
CA TYR A 37 1.82 -1.70 -2.55
C TYR A 37 1.35 -0.70 -3.59
N ASP A 38 0.94 -1.15 -4.77
CA ASP A 38 0.40 -0.26 -5.81
C ASP A 38 -0.83 0.49 -5.28
N SER A 39 -1.79 -0.23 -4.68
CA SER A 39 -3.00 0.35 -4.11
C SER A 39 -2.70 1.33 -2.97
N PHE A 40 -1.74 0.98 -2.11
CA PHE A 40 -1.31 1.80 -0.99
C PHE A 40 -0.71 3.12 -1.48
N ILE A 41 0.27 3.06 -2.40
CA ILE A 41 0.94 4.25 -2.95
C ILE A 41 -0.05 5.12 -3.73
N MET A 42 -0.93 4.53 -4.54
CA MET A 42 -1.96 5.29 -5.26
C MET A 42 -2.91 6.00 -4.30
N THR A 43 -3.33 5.32 -3.23
CA THR A 43 -4.18 5.93 -2.21
C THR A 43 -3.46 7.08 -1.50
N ALA A 44 -2.18 6.90 -1.17
CA ALA A 44 -1.37 7.94 -0.54
C ALA A 44 -1.22 9.17 -1.45
N ILE A 45 -0.93 8.98 -2.74
CA ILE A 45 -0.85 10.05 -3.73
C ILE A 45 -2.20 10.77 -3.86
N GLN A 46 -3.30 10.04 -3.95
CA GLN A 46 -4.62 10.65 -4.08
C GLN A 46 -4.98 11.49 -2.86
N LYS A 47 -4.69 10.99 -1.65
CA LYS A 47 -4.88 11.74 -0.40
C LYS A 47 -4.01 13.00 -0.39
N SER A 48 -2.72 12.85 -0.70
CA SER A 48 -1.75 13.93 -0.85
C SER A 48 -2.27 15.05 -1.76
N LYS A 49 -2.76 14.70 -2.96
CA LYS A 49 -3.33 15.69 -3.89
C LYS A 49 -4.52 16.47 -3.33
N THR A 50 -5.31 15.87 -2.45
CA THR A 50 -6.48 16.52 -1.84
C THR A 50 -6.17 17.26 -0.54
N SER A 51 -5.08 16.91 0.13
CA SER A 51 -4.71 17.48 1.43
C SER A 51 -3.66 18.58 1.34
N HIS A 52 -2.80 18.56 0.33
CA HIS A 52 -1.70 19.50 0.22
C HIS A 52 -2.14 20.87 -0.26
N LYS A 53 -1.64 21.89 0.44
CA LYS A 53 -1.66 23.29 0.01
C LYS A 53 -0.33 23.64 -0.66
N PRO A 54 -0.26 24.73 -1.44
CA PRO A 54 1.02 25.24 -1.92
C PRO A 54 1.99 25.44 -0.75
N GLY A 55 3.17 24.81 -0.80
CA GLY A 55 4.19 24.83 0.26
C GLY A 55 4.27 23.57 1.13
N ASP A 56 3.29 22.66 1.08
CA ASP A 56 3.32 21.40 1.85
C ASP A 56 4.15 20.29 1.20
N ILE A 57 4.57 20.49 -0.06
CA ILE A 57 5.31 19.52 -0.86
C ILE A 57 6.64 20.14 -1.24
N PHE A 58 7.73 19.39 -1.03
CA PHE A 58 9.04 19.77 -1.54
C PHE A 58 9.03 19.89 -3.06
N THR A 59 9.67 20.93 -3.56
CA THR A 59 10.16 20.95 -4.93
C THR A 59 11.13 19.80 -5.15
N LYS A 60 11.36 19.43 -6.40
CA LYS A 60 12.30 18.36 -6.76
C LYS A 60 13.69 18.65 -6.18
N GLU A 61 14.11 19.91 -6.23
CA GLU A 61 15.40 20.38 -5.75
C GLU A 61 15.52 20.26 -4.22
N GLU A 62 14.48 20.64 -3.47
CA GLU A 62 14.43 20.49 -2.01
C GLU A 62 14.41 19.02 -1.59
N ALA A 63 13.67 18.17 -2.31
CA ALA A 63 13.63 16.73 -2.04
C ALA A 63 14.99 16.07 -2.30
N LEU A 64 15.69 16.46 -3.37
CA LEU A 64 17.03 15.95 -3.68
C LEU A 64 18.04 16.37 -2.63
N GLN A 65 17.99 17.61 -2.12
CA GLN A 65 18.87 18.04 -1.03
C GLN A 65 18.74 17.12 0.18
N ILE A 66 17.52 16.86 0.66
CA ILE A 66 17.30 15.97 1.82
C ILE A 66 17.85 14.56 1.56
N LEU A 67 17.58 13.98 0.38
CA LEU A 67 18.04 12.64 0.02
C LEU A 67 19.57 12.50 -0.08
N PHE A 68 20.28 13.58 -0.43
CA PHE A 68 21.73 13.57 -0.55
C PHE A 68 22.45 14.04 0.73
N PHE A 69 21.78 14.75 1.64
CA PHE A 69 22.34 15.12 2.95
C PHE A 69 22.39 13.95 3.94
N GLU A 70 21.57 12.90 3.78
CA GLU A 70 21.69 11.66 4.58
C GLU A 70 22.88 10.77 4.16
N LYS A 71 23.72 11.22 3.22
CA LYS A 71 24.84 10.45 2.66
C LYS A 71 26.21 11.02 3.02
N GLU A 72 26.30 11.71 4.15
CA GLU A 72 27.58 12.03 4.81
C GLU A 72 27.74 11.15 6.06
N ASP A 73 28.21 9.91 5.83
CA ASP A 73 29.00 9.11 6.78
C ASP A 73 30.31 8.72 6.07
#